data_AF-A0A845M3T9-F1
#
_entry.id   AF-A0A845M3T9-F1
#
_cell.length_a   1.000
_cell.length_b   1.000
_cell.length_c   1.000
_cell.angle_alpha   90.00
_cell.angle_beta   90.00
_cell.angle_gamma   90.00
#
_symmetry.space_group_name_H-M   'P 1'
#
loop_
_entity.id
_entity.type
_entity.pdbx_description
1 polymer ?
#
loop_
_entity_poly.entity_id
_entity_poly.type
_entity_poly.pdbx_seq_one_letter_code
_entity_poly.pdbx_strand_id
1 'polypeptide(L)'
;YVEQLARSLGVASVDFFDASVSGYNTVEVYNQINTIIDEISAADVITLCVGANDIMDAAGRGSTGLLKYDINWSVADAGRDSFELYWPQVIDRIETLNPDVTLVVMTIYNPYRLTDSYFNLVDPYFSASSGTDLGLNYIIENTATLEDTAWGNLLAEDFDYRVADVYDTFNAHANKDSLTGFYRSFCDPHPNQLGQNVIFEEHMKLFR
;
A
#
# COMPACT_ATOMS: atom_id res chain seq x y z
N TYR A 1 -7.75 7.80 6.96
CA TYR A 1 -7.53 8.95 6.05
C TYR A 1 -8.65 9.03 4.99
N VAL A 2 -9.13 7.90 4.46
CA VAL A 2 -10.07 7.87 3.32
C VAL A 2 -11.39 8.61 3.57
N GLU A 3 -11.99 8.52 4.77
CA GLU A 3 -13.19 9.31 5.09
C GLU A 3 -12.93 10.83 5.06
N GLN A 4 -11.72 11.26 5.43
CA GLN A 4 -11.33 12.66 5.37
C GLN A 4 -11.17 13.11 3.92
N LEU A 5 -10.56 12.26 3.08
CA LEU A 5 -10.43 12.47 1.64
C LEU A 5 -11.80 12.60 0.97
N ALA A 6 -12.70 11.64 1.20
CA ALA A 6 -14.06 11.66 0.65
C ALA A 6 -14.81 12.96 1.00
N ARG A 7 -14.73 13.39 2.27
CA ARG A 7 -15.32 14.66 2.72
C ARG A 7 -14.70 15.87 2.03
N SER A 8 -13.38 15.90 1.87
CA SER A 8 -12.66 17.00 1.20
C SER A 8 -12.95 17.08 -0.29
N LEU A 9 -13.26 15.96 -0.93
CA LEU A 9 -13.70 15.88 -2.33
C LEU A 9 -15.20 16.16 -2.50
N GLY A 10 -15.95 16.36 -1.40
CA GLY A 10 -17.38 16.62 -1.46
C GLY A 10 -18.24 15.39 -1.74
N VAL A 11 -17.70 14.18 -1.57
CA VAL A 11 -18.43 12.92 -1.73
C VAL A 11 -19.47 12.81 -0.62
N ALA A 12 -20.74 12.60 -1.00
CA ALA A 12 -21.80 12.39 -0.03
C ALA A 12 -21.61 11.03 0.66
N SER A 13 -22.04 10.91 1.92
CA SER A 13 -21.88 9.65 2.68
C SER A 13 -22.59 8.46 2.03
N VAL A 14 -23.57 8.68 1.15
CA VAL A 14 -24.30 7.60 0.45
C VAL A 14 -23.52 7.06 -0.74
N ASP A 15 -22.58 7.86 -1.25
CA ASP A 15 -21.72 7.57 -2.41
C ASP A 15 -20.32 7.11 -1.97
N PHE A 16 -20.09 7.00 -0.66
CA PHE A 16 -18.85 6.50 -0.09
C PHE A 16 -18.98 5.03 0.30
N PHE A 17 -18.06 4.20 -0.19
CA PHE A 17 -17.97 2.78 0.13
C PHE A 17 -16.57 2.45 0.65
N ASP A 18 -16.50 1.78 1.80
CA ASP A 18 -15.24 1.31 2.40
C ASP A 18 -15.23 -0.22 2.44
N ALA A 19 -14.36 -0.82 1.64
CA ALA A 19 -14.13 -2.25 1.60
C ALA A 19 -12.91 -2.70 2.43
N SER A 20 -12.27 -1.80 3.18
CA SER A 20 -11.02 -2.11 3.89
C SER A 20 -11.22 -3.19 4.94
N VAL A 21 -10.37 -4.23 4.91
CA VAL A 21 -10.36 -5.30 5.93
C VAL A 21 -9.00 -5.38 6.59
N SER A 22 -9.00 -5.36 7.93
CA SER A 22 -7.78 -5.48 8.72
C SER A 22 -7.08 -6.82 8.45
N GLY A 23 -5.80 -6.75 8.08
CA GLY A 23 -4.94 -7.90 7.86
C GLY A 23 -4.88 -8.40 6.41
N TYR A 24 -5.69 -7.85 5.49
CA TYR A 24 -5.67 -8.28 4.09
C TYR A 24 -4.33 -7.98 3.41
N ASN A 25 -3.77 -9.00 2.77
CA ASN A 25 -2.68 -8.93 1.81
C ASN A 25 -3.23 -8.83 0.36
N THR A 26 -2.34 -8.76 -0.63
CA THR A 26 -2.77 -8.62 -2.05
C THR A 26 -3.59 -9.79 -2.56
N VAL A 27 -3.33 -11.02 -2.11
CA VAL A 27 -4.10 -12.22 -2.49
C VAL A 27 -5.54 -12.10 -1.99
N GLU A 28 -5.72 -11.64 -0.75
CA GLU A 28 -7.04 -11.45 -0.15
C GLU A 28 -7.81 -10.32 -0.83
N VAL A 29 -7.15 -9.21 -1.16
CA VAL A 29 -7.75 -8.12 -1.95
C VAL A 29 -8.16 -8.60 -3.35
N TYR A 30 -7.31 -9.37 -4.04
CA TYR A 30 -7.66 -9.95 -5.33
C TYR A 30 -8.92 -10.82 -5.28
N ASN A 31 -9.06 -11.63 -4.22
CA ASN A 31 -10.27 -12.41 -4.00
C ASN A 31 -11.49 -11.52 -3.65
N GLN A 32 -11.27 -10.47 -2.87
CA GLN A 32 -12.32 -9.54 -2.43
C GLN A 32 -12.94 -8.79 -3.61
N ILE A 33 -12.17 -8.42 -4.64
CA ILE A 33 -12.68 -7.69 -5.82
C ILE A 33 -13.90 -8.40 -6.43
N ASN A 34 -13.92 -9.73 -6.46
CA ASN A 34 -15.05 -10.50 -7.02
C ASN A 34 -16.33 -10.42 -6.17
N THR A 35 -16.25 -9.86 -4.96
CA THR A 35 -17.40 -9.67 -4.06
C THR A 35 -17.95 -8.24 -4.08
N ILE A 36 -17.24 -7.30 -4.70
CA ILE A 36 -17.57 -5.86 -4.75
C ILE A 36 -17.53 -5.31 -6.19
N ILE A 37 -17.91 -6.15 -7.16
CA ILE A 37 -17.85 -5.81 -8.60
C ILE A 37 -18.71 -4.57 -8.90
N ASP A 38 -19.93 -4.52 -8.36
CA ASP A 38 -20.86 -3.43 -8.63
C ASP A 38 -20.33 -2.09 -8.11
N GLU A 39 -19.69 -2.10 -6.94
CA GLU A 39 -19.06 -0.91 -6.36
C GLU A 39 -17.84 -0.44 -7.17
N ILE A 40 -17.01 -1.36 -7.65
CA ILE A 40 -15.85 -1.02 -8.50
C ILE A 40 -16.31 -0.44 -9.84
N SER A 41 -17.29 -1.09 -10.50
CA SER A 41 -17.81 -0.64 -11.80
C SER A 41 -18.57 0.69 -11.73
N ALA A 42 -19.07 1.09 -10.56
CA ALA A 42 -19.79 2.35 -10.38
C ALA A 42 -18.92 3.50 -9.85
N ALA A 43 -17.69 3.23 -9.39
CA ALA A 43 -16.85 4.23 -8.76
C ALA A 43 -16.26 5.23 -9.77
N ASP A 44 -16.27 6.52 -9.42
CA ASP A 44 -15.48 7.54 -10.13
C ASP A 44 -14.01 7.54 -9.67
N VAL A 45 -13.77 7.21 -8.40
CA VAL A 45 -12.46 7.20 -7.76
C VAL A 45 -12.34 5.98 -6.86
N ILE A 46 -11.24 5.25 -6.98
CA ILE A 46 -10.86 4.17 -6.06
C ILE A 46 -9.54 4.55 -5.39
N THR A 47 -9.48 4.44 -4.07
CA THR A 47 -8.21 4.48 -3.35
C THR A 47 -7.83 3.08 -2.88
N LEU A 48 -6.62 2.63 -3.18
CA LEU A 48 -6.14 1.29 -2.83
C LEU A 48 -4.86 1.35 -1.99
N CYS A 49 -4.91 0.74 -0.81
CA CYS A 49 -3.76 0.54 0.08
C CYS A 49 -3.69 -0.95 0.46
N VAL A 50 -2.69 -1.65 -0.05
CA VAL A 50 -2.41 -3.05 0.28
C VAL A 50 -0.92 -3.33 0.02
N GLY A 51 -0.37 -4.39 0.60
CA GLY A 51 1.03 -4.80 0.42
C GLY A 51 1.80 -4.92 1.73
N ALA A 52 1.47 -4.09 2.74
CA ALA A 52 2.16 -4.15 4.03
C ALA A 52 1.98 -5.52 4.71
N ASN A 53 0.77 -6.08 4.66
CA ASN A 53 0.47 -7.39 5.24
C ASN A 53 1.17 -8.54 4.51
N ASP A 54 1.47 -8.39 3.22
CA ASP A 54 2.16 -9.40 2.42
C ASP A 54 3.51 -9.76 3.05
N ILE A 55 4.25 -8.77 3.57
CA ILE A 55 5.53 -8.99 4.25
C ILE A 55 5.45 -8.95 5.78
N MET A 56 4.39 -8.38 6.37
CA MET A 56 4.32 -8.18 7.83
C MET A 56 4.14 -9.49 8.61
N ASP A 57 3.58 -10.53 8.00
CA ASP A 57 3.47 -11.85 8.65
C ASP A 57 4.83 -12.52 8.89
N ALA A 58 5.91 -11.99 8.31
CA ALA A 58 7.27 -12.38 8.62
C ALA A 58 7.70 -11.98 10.04
N ALA A 59 7.09 -10.95 10.63
CA ALA A 59 7.40 -10.54 11.99
C ALA A 59 6.71 -11.46 13.00
N GLY A 60 7.49 -11.99 13.95
CA GLY A 60 6.94 -12.76 15.07
C GLY A 60 5.87 -11.99 15.84
N ARG A 61 4.94 -12.70 16.49
CA ARG A 61 3.88 -12.09 17.31
C ARG A 61 4.00 -12.55 18.76
N GLY A 62 4.11 -11.58 19.67
CA GLY A 62 4.12 -11.78 21.11
C GLY A 62 2.77 -11.41 21.75
N SER A 63 2.69 -11.54 23.07
CA SER A 63 1.49 -11.16 23.84
C SER A 63 1.16 -9.66 23.78
N THR A 64 2.10 -8.83 23.35
CA THR A 64 1.98 -7.38 23.26
C THR A 64 2.12 -6.86 21.83
N GLY A 65 1.93 -7.68 20.78
CA GLY A 65 2.02 -7.22 19.38
C GLY A 65 3.26 -7.74 18.66
N LEU A 66 3.78 -6.98 17.70
CA LEU A 66 4.88 -7.44 16.83
C LEU A 66 6.20 -7.56 17.59
N LEU A 67 6.87 -8.70 17.41
CA LEU A 67 8.27 -8.91 17.76
C LEU A 67 9.12 -8.36 16.62
N LYS A 68 9.21 -7.03 16.52
CA LYS A 68 9.83 -6.38 15.35
C LYS A 68 11.25 -6.89 15.02
N TYR A 69 12.07 -7.24 16.00
CA TYR A 69 13.43 -7.75 15.71
C TYR A 69 13.50 -9.27 15.42
N ASP A 70 12.38 -9.98 15.52
CA ASP A 70 12.25 -11.41 15.20
C ASP A 70 11.56 -11.55 13.85
N ILE A 71 12.36 -11.47 12.78
CA ILE A 71 11.88 -11.52 11.39
C ILE A 71 12.26 -12.87 10.77
N ASN A 72 11.25 -13.56 10.27
CA ASN A 72 11.42 -14.72 9.40
C ASN A 72 11.58 -14.26 7.94
N TRP A 73 12.83 -14.06 7.52
CA TRP A 73 13.14 -13.54 6.19
C TRP A 73 12.60 -14.40 5.04
N SER A 74 12.52 -15.73 5.19
CA SER A 74 11.93 -16.55 4.12
C SER A 74 10.42 -16.35 3.97
N VAL A 75 9.73 -15.95 5.04
CA VAL A 75 8.31 -15.56 4.97
C VAL A 75 8.18 -14.17 4.33
N ALA A 76 9.11 -13.25 4.62
CA ALA A 76 9.13 -11.94 3.97
C ALA A 76 9.39 -12.07 2.46
N ASP A 77 10.33 -12.94 2.05
CA ASP A 77 10.61 -13.23 0.64
C ASP A 77 9.37 -13.80 -0.05
N ALA A 78 8.74 -14.83 0.52
CA ALA A 78 7.51 -15.40 -0.04
C ALA A 78 6.36 -14.38 -0.12
N GLY A 79 6.28 -13.47 0.85
CA GLY A 79 5.33 -12.37 0.86
C GLY A 79 5.56 -11.37 -0.27
N ARG A 80 6.81 -10.97 -0.48
CA ARG A 80 7.22 -10.11 -1.60
C ARG A 80 6.94 -10.77 -2.95
N ASP A 81 7.30 -12.04 -3.10
CA ASP A 81 7.04 -12.79 -4.33
C ASP A 81 5.53 -12.90 -4.61
N SER A 82 4.72 -13.08 -3.55
CA SER A 82 3.26 -13.03 -3.67
C SER A 82 2.76 -11.66 -4.09
N PHE A 83 3.29 -10.58 -3.52
CA PHE A 83 2.93 -9.22 -3.93
C PHE A 83 3.26 -8.99 -5.41
N GLU A 84 4.46 -9.35 -5.85
CA GLU A 84 4.90 -9.23 -7.25
C GLU A 84 3.96 -10.00 -8.20
N LEU A 85 3.47 -11.16 -7.77
CA LEU A 85 2.53 -11.95 -8.56
C LEU A 85 1.11 -11.36 -8.59
N TYR A 86 0.59 -10.90 -7.46
CA TYR A 86 -0.83 -10.57 -7.31
C TYR A 86 -1.14 -9.08 -7.50
N TRP A 87 -0.19 -8.18 -7.25
CA TRP A 87 -0.41 -6.75 -7.46
C TRP A 87 -0.83 -6.44 -8.92
N PRO A 88 -0.13 -6.92 -9.97
CA PRO A 88 -0.57 -6.71 -11.34
C PRO A 88 -1.99 -7.23 -11.61
N GLN A 89 -2.36 -8.38 -11.04
CA GLN A 89 -3.69 -8.98 -11.22
C GLN A 89 -4.80 -8.16 -10.54
N VAL A 90 -4.51 -7.56 -9.38
CA VAL A 90 -5.43 -6.63 -8.70
C VAL A 90 -5.69 -5.42 -9.59
N ILE A 91 -4.64 -4.83 -10.13
CA ILE A 91 -4.74 -3.63 -10.97
C ILE A 91 -5.46 -3.91 -12.29
N ASP A 92 -5.05 -4.95 -13.02
CA ASP A 92 -5.70 -5.41 -14.28
C ASP A 92 -7.19 -5.71 -14.06
N ARG A 93 -7.53 -6.31 -12.91
CA ARG A 93 -8.92 -6.62 -12.59
C ARG A 93 -9.76 -5.36 -12.35
N ILE A 94 -9.21 -4.36 -11.66
CA ILE A 94 -9.90 -3.08 -11.44
C ILE A 94 -10.11 -2.36 -12.77
N GLU A 95 -9.06 -2.24 -13.58
CA GLU A 95 -9.13 -1.61 -14.91
C GLU A 95 -10.16 -2.32 -15.80
N THR A 96 -10.15 -3.65 -15.84
CA THR A 96 -11.11 -4.44 -16.63
C THR A 96 -12.56 -4.18 -16.19
N LEU A 97 -12.80 -3.98 -14.89
CA LEU A 97 -14.14 -3.74 -14.35
C LEU A 97 -14.59 -2.28 -14.52
N ASN A 98 -13.65 -1.34 -14.54
CA ASN A 98 -13.90 0.08 -14.69
C ASN A 98 -12.68 0.79 -15.32
N PRO A 99 -12.61 0.88 -16.65
CA PRO A 99 -11.48 1.51 -17.34
C PRO A 99 -11.47 3.04 -17.20
N ASP A 100 -12.59 3.66 -16.81
CA ASP A 100 -12.73 5.11 -16.69
C ASP A 100 -12.45 5.63 -15.27
N VAL A 101 -12.11 4.75 -14.32
CA VAL A 101 -11.89 5.12 -12.91
C VAL A 101 -10.56 5.86 -12.72
N THR A 102 -10.53 6.87 -11.85
CA THR A 102 -9.27 7.34 -11.27
C THR A 102 -8.84 6.36 -10.17
N LEU A 103 -7.80 5.57 -10.41
CA LEU A 103 -7.21 4.67 -9.43
C LEU A 103 -6.04 5.33 -8.70
N VAL A 104 -6.23 5.66 -7.43
CA VAL A 104 -5.19 6.20 -6.56
C VAL A 104 -4.64 5.13 -5.64
N VAL A 105 -3.37 4.78 -5.80
CA VAL A 105 -2.65 3.87 -4.90
C VAL A 105 -1.71 4.66 -4.00
N MET A 106 -1.11 4.01 -3.00
CA MET A 106 -0.03 4.64 -2.23
C MET A 106 1.15 3.69 -2.02
N THR A 107 2.34 4.26 -1.94
CA THR A 107 3.53 3.52 -1.51
C THR A 107 3.44 3.16 -0.02
N ILE A 108 4.09 2.08 0.35
CA ILE A 108 4.05 1.49 1.69
C ILE A 108 5.26 1.99 2.47
N TYR A 109 5.04 2.57 3.64
CA TYR A 109 6.11 3.09 4.48
C TYR A 109 6.84 1.98 5.27
N ASN A 110 8.14 2.17 5.49
CA ASN A 110 8.91 1.39 6.45
C ASN A 110 8.64 1.89 7.89
N PRO A 111 8.13 1.07 8.83
CA PRO A 111 7.79 1.53 10.18
C PRO A 111 9.02 1.74 11.08
N TYR A 112 10.20 1.24 10.70
CA TYR A 112 11.43 1.44 11.45
C TYR A 112 11.90 2.90 11.35
N ARG A 113 12.50 3.41 12.42
CA ARG A 113 13.18 4.71 12.41
C ARG A 113 14.49 4.58 11.63
N LEU A 114 14.91 5.65 10.97
CA LEU A 114 16.13 5.68 10.13
C LEU A 114 17.40 5.30 10.90
N THR A 115 17.44 5.52 12.22
CA THR A 115 18.58 5.19 13.08
C THR A 115 18.54 3.76 13.65
N ASP A 116 17.51 2.97 13.34
CA ASP A 116 17.43 1.56 13.75
C ASP A 116 18.26 0.70 12.80
N SER A 117 19.05 -0.22 13.35
CA SER A 117 19.86 -1.12 12.52
C SER A 117 19.01 -2.03 11.63
N TYR A 118 17.75 -2.30 12.00
CA TYR A 118 16.82 -3.07 11.17
C TYR A 118 16.23 -2.26 10.02
N PHE A 119 16.33 -0.92 10.03
CA PHE A 119 15.84 -0.11 8.92
C PHE A 119 16.45 -0.61 7.62
N ASN A 120 17.79 -0.65 7.52
CA ASN A 120 18.49 -1.09 6.31
C ASN A 120 18.30 -2.58 5.96
N LEU A 121 17.85 -3.41 6.90
CA LEU A 121 17.56 -4.82 6.65
C LEU A 121 16.17 -5.01 6.03
N VAL A 122 15.21 -4.19 6.47
CA VAL A 122 13.81 -4.28 6.02
C VAL A 122 13.56 -3.40 4.81
N ASP A 123 14.29 -2.28 4.68
CA ASP A 123 14.09 -1.29 3.62
C ASP A 123 14.06 -1.87 2.19
N PRO A 124 14.94 -2.84 1.83
CA PRO A 124 14.91 -3.42 0.50
C PRO A 124 13.58 -4.06 0.11
N TYR A 125 12.78 -4.56 1.06
CA TYR A 125 11.44 -5.09 0.76
C TYR A 125 10.46 -3.99 0.31
N PHE A 126 10.72 -2.72 0.66
CA PHE A 126 9.93 -1.59 0.21
C PHE A 126 10.53 -0.91 -1.01
N SER A 127 11.84 -0.62 -1.00
CA SER A 127 12.48 0.36 -1.88
C SER A 127 13.42 -0.20 -2.94
N ALA A 128 13.70 -1.52 -2.96
CA ALA A 128 14.65 -2.08 -3.93
C ALA A 128 14.16 -1.89 -5.37
N SER A 129 15.00 -1.26 -6.20
CA SER A 129 14.64 -0.88 -7.58
C SER A 129 15.47 -1.61 -8.66
N SER A 130 16.24 -2.63 -8.27
CA SER A 130 17.13 -3.34 -9.18
C SER A 130 17.46 -4.74 -8.68
N GLY A 131 17.69 -5.66 -9.60
CA GLY A 131 17.94 -7.07 -9.30
C GLY A 131 16.70 -7.93 -9.51
N THR A 132 16.71 -9.14 -8.98
CA THR A 132 15.56 -10.07 -9.03
C THR A 132 14.54 -9.82 -7.93
N ASP A 133 14.86 -8.95 -6.98
CA ASP A 133 14.17 -8.80 -5.71
C ASP A 133 13.63 -7.37 -5.62
N LEU A 134 12.59 -7.09 -6.40
CA LEU A 134 11.99 -5.76 -6.45
C LEU A 134 11.23 -5.46 -5.14
N GLY A 135 11.40 -4.24 -4.62
CA GLY A 135 10.63 -3.74 -3.49
C GLY A 135 9.20 -3.45 -3.89
N LEU A 136 8.27 -3.57 -2.93
CA LEU A 136 6.85 -3.35 -3.16
C LEU A 136 6.56 -1.97 -3.78
N ASN A 137 7.26 -0.91 -3.33
CA ASN A 137 7.03 0.44 -3.84
C ASN A 137 7.52 0.62 -5.27
N TYR A 138 8.62 -0.06 -5.65
CA TYR A 138 9.07 -0.04 -7.03
C TYR A 138 8.00 -0.65 -7.96
N ILE A 139 7.39 -1.77 -7.55
CA ILE A 139 6.31 -2.40 -8.31
C ILE A 139 5.11 -1.46 -8.42
N ILE A 140 4.68 -0.85 -7.30
CA ILE A 140 3.56 0.11 -7.25
C ILE A 140 3.82 1.30 -8.20
N GLU A 141 5.00 1.93 -8.10
CA GLU A 141 5.33 3.13 -8.87
C GLU A 141 5.48 2.88 -10.37
N ASN A 142 5.98 1.69 -10.74
CA ASN A 142 6.25 1.36 -12.13
C ASN A 142 5.13 0.54 -12.78
N THR A 143 4.01 0.27 -12.10
CA THR A 143 2.90 -0.54 -12.64
C THR A 143 2.44 -0.08 -14.03
N ALA A 144 2.37 1.23 -14.28
CA ALA A 144 1.99 1.78 -15.59
C ALA A 144 3.06 1.62 -16.69
N THR A 145 4.30 1.30 -16.33
CA THR A 145 5.46 1.32 -17.25
C THR A 145 6.29 0.04 -17.23
N LEU A 146 5.88 -0.99 -16.50
CA LEU A 146 6.62 -2.26 -16.38
C LEU A 146 6.49 -3.09 -17.66
N GLU A 147 7.22 -2.70 -18.71
CA GLU A 147 7.30 -3.44 -19.99
C GLU A 147 8.02 -4.79 -19.88
N ASP A 148 8.90 -4.96 -18.88
CA ASP A 148 9.89 -6.05 -18.78
C ASP A 148 9.53 -7.15 -17.75
N THR A 149 8.28 -7.15 -17.25
CA THR A 149 7.77 -8.29 -16.48
C THR A 149 7.17 -9.33 -17.42
N ALA A 150 6.97 -10.57 -16.96
CA ALA A 150 6.27 -11.63 -17.70
C ALA A 150 4.83 -11.25 -18.15
N TRP A 151 4.36 -10.06 -17.77
CA TRP A 151 3.02 -9.55 -17.95
C TRP A 151 2.90 -8.46 -19.04
N GLY A 152 4.02 -7.91 -19.55
CA GLY A 152 4.01 -6.83 -20.56
C GLY A 152 3.46 -5.50 -20.03
N ASN A 153 3.15 -4.53 -20.90
CA ASN A 153 2.43 -3.32 -20.49
C ASN A 153 1.09 -3.70 -19.84
N LEU A 154 0.99 -3.42 -18.53
CA LEU A 154 -0.13 -3.87 -17.69
C LEU A 154 -1.39 -3.03 -17.87
N LEU A 155 -1.23 -1.75 -18.19
CA LEU A 155 -2.31 -0.78 -18.22
C LEU A 155 -2.53 -0.24 -19.64
N ALA A 156 -3.77 0.08 -19.98
CA ALA A 156 -4.10 0.89 -21.14
C ALA A 156 -3.45 2.28 -21.03
N GLU A 157 -3.09 2.86 -22.19
CA GLU A 157 -2.37 4.14 -22.28
C GLU A 157 -3.13 5.31 -21.61
N ASP A 158 -4.45 5.21 -21.52
CA ASP A 158 -5.37 6.20 -20.95
C ASP A 158 -5.88 5.87 -19.55
N PHE A 159 -5.44 4.76 -18.93
CA PHE A 159 -5.86 4.42 -17.58
C PHE A 159 -5.27 5.38 -16.53
N ASP A 160 -6.14 6.03 -15.76
CA ASP A 160 -5.76 7.08 -14.81
C ASP A 160 -5.26 6.50 -13.47
N TYR A 161 -4.04 5.96 -13.52
CA TYR A 161 -3.32 5.42 -12.38
C TYR A 161 -2.42 6.47 -11.72
N ARG A 162 -2.66 6.78 -10.44
CA ARG A 162 -1.92 7.79 -9.67
C ARG A 162 -1.34 7.20 -8.40
N VAL A 163 -0.12 7.60 -8.04
CA VAL A 163 0.59 7.11 -6.86
C VAL A 163 0.78 8.23 -5.85
N ALA A 164 0.28 8.04 -4.63
CA ALA A 164 0.57 8.89 -3.48
C ALA A 164 1.87 8.43 -2.81
N ASP A 165 2.89 9.29 -2.80
CA ASP A 165 4.21 8.99 -2.23
C ASP A 165 4.22 9.16 -0.70
N VAL A 166 3.72 8.13 -0.03
CA VAL A 166 3.67 8.05 1.43
C VAL A 166 5.01 7.60 1.99
N TYR A 167 5.75 6.74 1.27
CA TYR A 167 7.04 6.20 1.71
C TYR A 167 8.08 7.30 1.95
N ASP A 168 8.38 8.14 0.95
CA ASP A 168 9.40 9.19 1.12
C ASP A 168 8.90 10.28 2.05
N THR A 169 7.60 10.60 2.01
CA THR A 169 7.01 11.57 2.94
C THR A 169 7.16 11.11 4.40
N PHE A 170 6.95 9.83 4.70
CA PHE A 170 7.18 9.28 6.04
C PHE A 170 8.65 9.29 6.42
N ASN A 171 9.56 9.00 5.49
CA ASN A 171 11.02 9.03 5.73
C ASN A 171 11.54 10.46 5.97
N ALA A 172 11.01 11.45 5.26
CA ALA A 172 11.37 12.85 5.40
C ALA A 172 10.74 13.53 6.63
N HIS A 173 9.73 12.90 7.25
CA HIS A 173 9.04 13.49 8.40
C HIS A 173 9.97 13.61 9.62
N ALA A 174 10.14 14.83 10.13
CA ALA A 174 11.08 15.15 11.22
C ALA A 174 10.90 14.29 12.48
N ASN A 175 9.68 13.81 12.72
CA ASN A 175 9.34 12.89 13.80
C ASN A 175 8.70 11.61 13.25
N LYS A 176 9.35 10.89 12.32
CA LYS A 176 8.82 9.64 11.74
C LYS A 176 8.24 8.68 12.79
N ASP A 177 8.94 8.49 13.91
CA ASP A 177 8.54 7.61 15.03
C ASP A 177 7.19 8.01 15.66
N SER A 178 6.77 9.27 15.46
CA SER A 178 5.50 9.78 15.95
C SER A 178 4.34 9.56 14.99
N LEU A 179 4.59 9.07 13.76
CA LEU A 179 3.54 8.79 12.78
C LEU A 179 2.83 7.45 13.05
N THR A 180 3.48 6.54 13.77
CA THR A 180 2.96 5.20 14.11
C THR A 180 3.09 4.92 15.62
N GLY A 181 2.63 3.75 16.05
CA GLY A 181 2.86 3.22 17.41
C GLY A 181 4.10 2.31 17.52
N PHE A 182 4.95 2.24 16.49
CA PHE A 182 5.91 1.13 16.33
C PHE A 182 7.02 1.09 17.37
N TYR A 183 7.33 2.23 17.99
CA TYR A 183 8.29 2.35 19.10
C TYR A 183 7.64 2.54 20.47
N ARG A 184 6.33 2.29 20.59
CA ARG A 184 5.57 2.29 21.85
C ARG A 184 5.36 0.85 22.36
N SER A 185 4.67 0.70 23.49
CA SER A 185 4.49 -0.56 24.25
C SER A 185 3.81 -1.73 23.51
N PHE A 186 3.49 -1.60 22.22
CA PHE A 186 2.86 -2.66 21.43
C PHE A 186 3.46 -2.89 20.04
N CYS A 187 4.55 -2.19 19.70
CA CYS A 187 5.17 -2.24 18.38
C CYS A 187 4.14 -2.12 17.23
N ASP A 188 3.17 -1.22 17.38
CA ASP A 188 2.04 -1.10 16.46
C ASP A 188 2.48 -0.34 15.19
N PRO A 189 2.58 -1.02 14.03
CA PRO A 189 3.06 -0.38 12.81
C PRO A 189 2.03 0.56 12.20
N HIS A 190 0.76 0.51 12.61
CA HIS A 190 -0.30 1.28 11.98
C HIS A 190 -0.09 2.80 12.16
N PRO A 191 -0.46 3.62 11.15
CA PRO A 191 -0.39 5.07 11.29
C PRO A 191 -1.40 5.53 12.32
N ASN A 192 -0.96 6.33 13.29
CA ASN A 192 -1.86 7.02 14.20
C ASN A 192 -2.48 8.25 13.51
N GLN A 193 -3.27 9.06 14.23
CA GLN A 193 -3.93 10.23 13.61
C GLN A 193 -2.97 11.17 12.87
N LEU A 194 -1.75 11.40 13.37
CA LEU A 194 -0.77 12.22 12.68
C LEU A 194 -0.31 11.57 11.37
N GLY A 195 0.00 10.26 11.40
CA GLY A 195 0.33 9.51 10.19
C GLY A 195 -0.82 9.46 9.18
N GLN A 196 -2.06 9.28 9.66
CA GLN A 196 -3.27 9.33 8.83
C GLN A 196 -3.45 10.69 8.16
N ASN A 197 -3.12 11.79 8.84
CA ASN A 197 -3.16 13.14 8.26
C ASN A 197 -2.10 13.30 7.16
N VAL A 198 -0.89 12.76 7.36
CA VAL A 198 0.17 12.77 6.33
C VAL A 198 -0.31 12.01 5.09
N ILE A 199 -0.85 10.81 5.26
CA ILE A 199 -1.40 10.01 4.15
C ILE A 199 -2.51 10.78 3.41
N PHE A 200 -3.41 11.42 4.15
CA PHE A 200 -4.46 12.26 3.59
C PHE A 200 -3.89 13.40 2.72
N GLU A 201 -2.89 14.13 3.20
CA GLU A 201 -2.29 15.22 2.43
C GLU A 201 -1.62 14.73 1.15
N GLU A 202 -0.93 13.58 1.17
CA GLU A 202 -0.35 12.98 -0.04
C GLU A 202 -1.41 12.62 -1.08
N HIS A 203 -2.55 12.05 -0.65
CA HIS A 203 -3.66 11.78 -1.56
C HIS A 203 -4.26 13.08 -2.11
N MET A 204 -4.45 14.10 -1.26
CA MET A 204 -5.02 15.38 -1.69
C MET A 204 -4.18 16.09 -2.75
N LYS A 205 -2.85 15.90 -2.79
CA LYS A 205 -2.00 16.47 -3.85
C LYS A 205 -2.37 15.98 -5.24
N LEU A 206 -2.96 14.79 -5.35
CA LEU A 206 -3.33 14.18 -6.63
C LEU A 206 -4.66 14.68 -7.19
N PHE A 207 -5.43 15.45 -6.41
CA PHE A 207 -6.73 16.01 -6.79
C PHE A 207 -6.75 17.55 -6.87
N ARG A 208 -5.59 18.19 -6.77
CA ARG A 208 -5.42 19.65 -6.86
C ARG A 208 -4.81 20.04 -8.20
#